data_AF-A0A7W4DYE3-F1
#
_entry.id   AF-A0A7W4DYE3-F1
#
_cell.length_a   1.000
_cell.length_b   1.000
_cell.length_c   1.000
_cell.angle_alpha   90.00
_cell.angle_beta   90.00
_cell.angle_gamma   90.00
#
_symmetry.space_group_name_H-M   'P 1'
#
loop_
_entity.id
_entity.type
_entity.pdbx_description
1 polymer ?
#
loop_
_entity_poly.entity_id
_entity_poly.type
_entity_poly.pdbx_seq_one_letter_code
_entity_poly.pdbx_strand_id
1 'polypeptide(L)'
;MGGTWQGTTLLAEEPLSLVFHLTKVGSLWQGSFDCPNQNAFALSISTIERPTTDSIVIQLPTINALFAGKLRDESIRGVFFQGKHSARLTLPKLTPSKSNK
;
A
#
# COMPACT_ATOMS: atom_id res chain seq x y z
N MET A 1 0.06 -12.11 -3.37
CA MET A 1 0.11 -10.63 -3.22
C MET A 1 -1.21 -9.94 -3.55
N GLY A 2 -2.10 -10.48 -4.39
CA GLY A 2 -3.42 -9.87 -4.58
C GLY A 2 -4.23 -9.85 -3.29
N GLY A 3 -4.97 -8.76 -3.07
CA GLY A 3 -5.78 -8.50 -1.89
C GLY A 3 -5.67 -7.06 -1.41
N THR A 4 -6.34 -6.78 -0.29
CA THR A 4 -6.25 -5.50 0.41
C THR A 4 -5.18 -5.56 1.49
N TRP A 5 -4.39 -4.51 1.59
CA TRP A 5 -3.29 -4.36 2.53
C TRP A 5 -3.48 -3.06 3.29
N GLN A 6 -3.57 -3.12 4.61
CA GLN A 6 -3.85 -1.94 5.42
C GLN A 6 -2.82 -1.81 6.54
N GLY A 7 -2.26 -0.62 6.71
CA GLY A 7 -1.35 -0.32 7.79
C GLY A 7 -1.41 1.14 8.21
N THR A 8 -0.92 1.40 9.40
CA THR A 8 -0.78 2.76 9.93
C THR A 8 0.68 3.18 9.95
N THR A 9 0.92 4.46 9.76
CA THR A 9 2.26 5.05 9.89
C THR A 9 2.18 6.47 10.45
N LEU A 10 3.28 6.98 10.98
CA LEU A 10 3.40 8.35 11.43
C LEU A 10 4.28 9.09 10.44
N LEU A 11 3.67 9.88 9.56
CA LEU A 11 4.36 10.64 8.52
C LEU A 11 4.31 12.12 8.89
N ALA A 12 5.47 12.75 9.02
CA ALA A 12 5.54 14.18 9.41
C ALA A 12 4.75 14.49 10.70
N GLU A 13 4.81 13.58 11.69
CA GLU A 13 4.07 13.68 12.96
C GLU A 13 2.54 13.51 12.84
N GLU A 14 2.01 13.23 11.64
CA GLU A 14 0.60 12.95 11.41
C GLU A 14 0.34 11.43 11.27
N PRO A 15 -0.63 10.86 12.01
CA PRO A 15 -0.99 9.45 11.87
C PRO A 15 -1.80 9.22 10.60
N LEU A 16 -1.28 8.41 9.69
CA LEU A 16 -1.93 8.03 8.44
C LEU A 16 -2.39 6.57 8.46
N SER A 17 -3.56 6.32 7.87
CA SER A 17 -4.12 4.99 7.65
C SER A 17 -4.10 4.75 6.15
N LEU A 18 -3.23 3.84 5.72
CA LEU A 18 -2.94 3.63 4.30
C LEU A 18 -3.53 2.28 3.89
N VAL A 19 -4.38 2.28 2.87
CA VAL A 19 -5.04 1.08 2.34
C VAL A 19 -4.65 0.93 0.88
N PHE A 20 -4.07 -0.21 0.53
CA PHE A 20 -3.72 -0.58 -0.85
C PHE A 20 -4.58 -1.75 -1.29
N HIS A 21 -5.32 -1.58 -2.36
CA HIS A 21 -6.08 -2.64 -3.02
C HIS A 21 -5.30 -3.09 -4.25
N LEU A 22 -4.72 -4.29 -4.21
CA LEU A 22 -3.86 -4.79 -5.28
C LEU A 22 -4.51 -5.98 -5.98
N THR A 23 -4.64 -5.91 -7.29
CA THR A 23 -5.21 -6.96 -8.13
C THR A 23 -4.25 -7.30 -9.27
N LYS A 24 -4.14 -8.60 -9.59
CA LYS A 24 -3.35 -9.05 -10.74
C LYS A 24 -4.28 -9.16 -11.96
N VAL A 25 -3.90 -8.54 -13.07
CA VAL A 25 -4.62 -8.58 -14.35
C VAL A 25 -3.67 -9.14 -15.40
N GLY A 26 -3.80 -10.44 -15.70
CA GLY A 26 -2.86 -11.16 -16.54
C GLY A 26 -1.45 -11.21 -15.94
N SER A 27 -0.47 -10.65 -16.64
CA SER A 27 0.91 -10.50 -16.15
C SER A 27 1.15 -9.21 -15.35
N LEU A 28 0.23 -8.25 -15.42
CA LEU A 28 0.36 -6.92 -14.82
C LEU A 28 -0.33 -6.84 -13.45
N TRP A 29 0.06 -5.83 -12.67
CA TRP A 29 -0.59 -5.47 -11.42
C TRP A 29 -1.31 -4.14 -11.58
N GLN A 30 -2.49 -4.05 -10.99
CA GLN A 30 -3.30 -2.83 -10.90
C GLN A 30 -3.76 -2.65 -9.46
N GLY A 31 -4.23 -1.45 -9.13
CA GLY A 31 -4.77 -1.21 -7.82
C GLY A 31 -5.27 0.19 -7.57
N SER A 32 -5.89 0.35 -6.40
CA SER A 32 -6.28 1.64 -5.84
C SER A 32 -5.69 1.84 -4.46
N PHE A 33 -5.66 3.09 -4.04
CA PHE A 33 -5.14 3.53 -2.76
C PHE A 33 -6.17 4.42 -2.07
N ASP A 34 -6.36 4.19 -0.77
CA ASP A 34 -7.15 5.04 0.11
C ASP A 34 -6.29 5.54 1.28
N CYS A 35 -6.55 6.78 1.69
CA CYS A 35 -6.12 7.36 2.96
C CYS A 35 -7.32 8.02 3.64
N PRO A 36 -8.14 7.25 4.39
CA PRO A 36 -9.41 7.74 4.93
C PRO A 36 -9.27 8.96 5.84
N ASN A 37 -8.20 9.03 6.63
CA ASN A 37 -7.92 10.17 7.50
C ASN A 37 -7.56 11.46 6.75
N GLN A 38 -7.26 11.37 5.45
CA GLN A 38 -7.06 12.53 4.56
C GLN A 38 -8.20 12.70 3.55
N ASN A 39 -9.33 12.00 3.73
CA ASN A 39 -10.46 11.99 2.79
C ASN A 39 -10.06 11.64 1.33
N ALA A 40 -8.99 10.86 1.14
CA ALA A 40 -8.54 10.40 -0.16
C ALA A 40 -9.02 8.96 -0.39
N PHE A 41 -9.80 8.73 -1.44
CA PHE A 41 -10.38 7.42 -1.75
C PHE A 41 -10.27 7.12 -3.24
N ALA A 42 -10.14 5.83 -3.56
CA ALA A 42 -10.06 5.28 -4.90
C ALA A 42 -8.99 5.93 -5.79
N LEU A 43 -7.88 6.40 -5.20
CA LEU A 43 -6.78 6.94 -5.98
C LEU A 43 -6.14 5.81 -6.79
N SER A 44 -6.12 5.97 -8.11
CA SER A 44 -5.53 4.96 -8.99
C SER A 44 -4.02 4.88 -8.79
N ILE A 45 -3.52 3.65 -8.60
CA ILE A 45 -2.09 3.40 -8.57
C ILE A 45 -1.58 3.37 -10.02
N SER A 46 -0.60 4.23 -10.33
CA SER A 46 -0.07 4.31 -11.70
C SER A 46 0.83 3.14 -12.05
N THR A 47 1.64 2.69 -11.08
CA THR A 47 2.71 1.73 -11.31
C THR A 47 2.83 0.79 -10.11
N ILE A 48 2.82 -0.52 -10.38
CA ILE A 48 3.12 -1.57 -9.41
C ILE A 48 4.17 -2.48 -10.03
N GLU A 49 5.38 -2.43 -9.49
CA GLU A 49 6.52 -3.22 -9.96
C GLU A 49 6.92 -4.28 -8.95
N ARG A 50 7.48 -5.38 -9.46
CA ARG A 50 8.05 -6.46 -8.66
C ARG A 50 9.48 -6.74 -9.11
N PRO A 51 10.47 -5.97 -8.60
CA PRO A 51 11.86 -6.17 -8.98
C PRO A 51 12.38 -7.58 -8.66
N THR A 52 11.84 -8.21 -7.61
CA THR A 52 12.12 -9.59 -7.21
C THR A 52 10.84 -10.30 -6.75
N THR A 53 10.95 -11.59 -6.46
CA THR A 53 9.84 -12.41 -5.93
C THR A 53 9.37 -12.00 -4.54
N ASP A 54 10.15 -11.21 -3.80
CA ASP A 54 9.80 -10.71 -2.47
C ASP A 54 9.71 -9.18 -2.40
N SER A 55 10.00 -8.44 -3.47
CA SER A 55 9.96 -6.97 -3.46
C SER A 55 8.76 -6.42 -4.22
N ILE A 56 8.27 -5.26 -3.77
CA ILE A 56 7.23 -4.48 -4.43
C ILE A 56 7.59 -2.99 -4.38
N VAL A 57 7.33 -2.31 -5.49
CA VAL A 57 7.38 -0.85 -5.59
C VAL A 57 6.05 -0.35 -6.12
N ILE A 58 5.43 0.60 -5.42
CA ILE A 58 4.15 1.21 -5.80
C ILE A 58 4.38 2.71 -5.95
N GLN A 59 3.98 3.28 -7.08
CA GLN A 59 4.04 4.72 -7.32
C GLN A 59 2.63 5.32 -7.40
N LEU A 60 2.47 6.47 -6.74
CA LEU A 60 1.28 7.30 -6.73
C LEU A 60 1.68 8.75 -7.06
N PRO A 61 1.99 9.06 -8.35
CA PRO A 61 2.52 10.37 -8.74
C PRO A 61 1.55 11.52 -8.45
N THR A 62 0.24 11.26 -8.49
CA THR A 62 -0.83 12.25 -8.22
C THR A 62 -0.73 12.88 -6.83
N ILE A 63 -0.15 12.16 -5.87
CA ILE A 63 0.09 12.63 -4.49
C ILE A 63 1.58 12.68 -4.16
N ASN A 64 2.45 12.65 -5.17
CA ASN A 64 3.90 12.61 -5.03
C ASN A 64 4.38 11.54 -4.01
N ALA A 65 3.82 10.31 -4.13
CA ALA A 65 4.09 9.23 -3.18
C ALA A 65 4.69 7.98 -3.82
N LEU A 66 5.47 7.26 -3.02
CA LEU A 66 6.14 6.00 -3.36
C LEU A 66 6.09 5.08 -2.14
N PHE A 67 5.80 3.80 -2.36
CA PHE A 67 6.01 2.76 -1.36
C PHE A 67 6.96 1.71 -1.92
N ALA A 68 8.03 1.42 -1.18
CA ALA A 68 8.95 0.34 -1.50
C ALA A 68 9.05 -0.61 -0.29
N GLY A 69 8.77 -1.89 -0.52
CA GLY A 69 8.71 -2.86 0.56
C GLY A 69 9.05 -4.28 0.13
N LYS A 70 9.22 -5.14 1.14
CA LYS A 70 9.45 -6.57 0.98
C LYS A 70 8.33 -7.38 1.63
N LEU A 71 7.83 -8.37 0.91
CA LEU A 71 6.91 -9.38 1.41
C LEU A 71 7.64 -10.29 2.39
N ARG A 72 7.09 -10.40 3.60
CA ARG A 72 7.52 -11.29 4.69
C ARG A 72 6.27 -11.90 5.28
N ASP A 73 6.09 -13.19 5.07
CA ASP A 73 4.87 -13.91 5.43
C ASP A 73 3.63 -13.23 4.80
N GLU A 74 2.58 -12.98 5.59
CA GLU A 74 1.36 -12.25 5.19
C GLU A 74 1.46 -10.74 5.43
N SER A 75 2.66 -10.16 5.32
CA SER A 75 2.87 -8.72 5.50
C SER A 75 3.89 -8.15 4.52
N ILE A 76 3.70 -6.90 4.10
CA ILE A 76 4.69 -6.15 3.34
C ILE A 76 5.31 -5.11 4.27
N ARG A 77 6.63 -5.17 4.47
CA ARG A 77 7.36 -4.23 5.32
C ARG A 77 8.23 -3.33 4.45
N GLY A 78 8.10 -2.02 4.61
CA GLY A 78 8.75 -1.06 3.73
C GLY A 78 8.79 0.35 4.27
N VAL A 79 9.07 1.27 3.36
CA VAL A 79 9.08 2.71 3.60
C VAL A 79 8.10 3.37 2.64
N PHE A 80 7.22 4.19 3.20
CA PHE A 80 6.33 5.07 2.47
C PHE A 80 6.96 6.45 2.40
N PHE A 81 6.97 7.04 1.21
CA PHE A 81 7.45 8.38 0.93
C PHE A 81 6.29 9.20 0.38
N GLN A 82 6.17 10.46 0.82
CA GLN A 82 5.26 11.45 0.24
C GLN A 82 5.93 12.82 0.27
N GLY A 83 6.21 13.38 -0.91
CA GLY A 83 7.03 14.58 -1.03
C GLY A 83 8.40 14.38 -0.37
N LYS A 84 8.73 15.22 0.62
CA LYS A 84 10.00 15.17 1.37
C LYS A 84 9.96 14.27 2.61
N HIS A 85 8.78 13.74 2.97
CA HIS A 85 8.58 12.98 4.20
C HIS A 85 8.65 11.48 3.91
N SER A 86 9.12 10.72 4.89
CA SER A 86 9.11 9.26 4.83
C SER A 86 8.82 8.64 6.19
N ALA A 87 8.22 7.45 6.17
CA ALA A 87 7.92 6.71 7.37
C ALA A 87 7.96 5.19 7.11
N ARG A 88 8.32 4.42 8.15
CA ARG A 88 8.22 2.96 8.08
C ARG A 88 6.75 2.58 8.04
N LEU A 89 6.42 1.63 7.17
CA LEU A 89 5.07 1.12 7.02
C LEU A 89 5.12 -0.41 6.99
N THR A 90 4.31 -1.01 7.85
CA THR A 90 4.01 -2.44 7.78
C THR A 90 2.57 -2.59 7.33
N LEU A 91 2.38 -3.34 6.26
CA LEU A 91 1.09 -3.63 5.66
C LEU A 91 0.77 -5.12 5.84
N PRO A 92 0.07 -5.51 6.91
CA PRO A 92 -0.58 -6.81 6.98
C PRO A 92 -1.62 -6.95 5.87
N LYS A 93 -1.77 -8.18 5.37
CA LYS A 93 -2.88 -8.49 4.49
C LYS A 93 -4.18 -8.47 5.29
N LEU A 94 -5.19 -7.74 4.81
CA LEU A 94 -6.54 -7.89 5.33
C LEU A 94 -7.06 -9.24 4.87
N THR A 95 -7.10 -10.21 5.78
CA THR A 95 -7.95 -11.37 5.63
C THR A 95 -9.40 -10.92 5.82
N PRO A 96 -10.33 -11.23 4.92
CA PRO A 96 -11.73 -11.02 5.21
C PRO A 96 -12.05 -11.77 6.51
N SER A 97 -12.39 -11.04 7.56
CA SER A 97 -12.97 -11.64 8.75
C SER A 97 -14.21 -12.39 8.29
N LYS A 98 -14.31 -13.68 8.59
CA LYS A 98 -15.59 -14.38 8.47
C LYS A 98 -16.61 -13.55 9.24
N SER A 99 -17.55 -12.92 8.55
CA SER A 99 -18.70 -12.28 9.19
C SER A 99 -19.48 -13.41 9.85
N ASN A 100 -19.46 -13.45 11.17
CA ASN A 100 -20.23 -14.40 11.94
C ASN A 100 -21.57 -13.74 12.26
N LYS A 101 -22.56 -13.90 11.37
CA LYS A 101 -23.99 -14.02 11.69
C LYS A 101 -24.81 -14.37 10.46
#